data_AF-A0A8T4Q4M2-F1
#
_entry.id   AF-A0A8T4Q4M2-F1
#
_cell.length_a   1.000
_cell.length_b   1.000
_cell.length_c   1.000
_cell.angle_alpha   90.00
_cell.angle_beta   90.00
_cell.angle_gamma   90.00
#
_symmetry.space_group_name_H-M   'P 1'
#
loop_
_entity.id
_entity.type
_entity.pdbx_description
1 polymer ?
#
loop_
_entity_poly.entity_id
_entity_poly.type
_entity_poly.pdbx_seq_one_letter_code
_entity_poly.pdbx_strand_id
1 'polypeptide(L)'
;MASKTNKVFQLIRDIFLLLFSIIIMSTSKGVFTGEQEPVHYVLFFIAALLALLTLINILLLIIRVQNRFYFYFNAIIQIPISFIIAGLNPSIFGFISLGLILLNIIIIITLRKKEEK
;
A
#
# COMPACT_ATOMS: atom_id res chain seq x y z
N MET A 1 -3.73 -20.20 9.87
CA MET A 1 -4.74 -19.35 9.20
C MET A 1 -4.75 -17.96 9.85
N ALA A 2 -4.77 -16.85 9.09
CA ALA A 2 -4.80 -15.51 9.69
C ALA A 2 -6.16 -15.22 10.38
N SER A 3 -6.13 -14.45 11.48
CA SER A 3 -7.34 -14.11 12.24
C SER A 3 -8.34 -13.29 11.41
N LYS A 4 -9.65 -13.40 11.70
CA LYS A 4 -10.68 -12.55 11.05
C LYS A 4 -10.35 -11.06 11.18
N THR A 5 -9.88 -10.62 12.34
CA THR A 5 -9.47 -9.24 12.60
C THR A 5 -8.33 -8.78 11.69
N ASN A 6 -7.30 -9.61 11.48
CA ASN A 6 -6.18 -9.25 10.61
C ASN A 6 -6.60 -9.20 9.14
N LYS A 7 -7.60 -9.98 8.73
CA LYS A 7 -8.16 -9.89 7.37
C LYS A 7 -8.92 -8.59 7.18
N VAL A 8 -9.68 -8.14 8.19
CA VAL A 8 -10.40 -6.86 8.14
C VAL A 8 -9.43 -5.68 8.08
N PHE A 9 -8.42 -5.62 8.96
CA PHE A 9 -7.42 -4.55 8.93
C PHE A 9 -6.68 -4.48 7.59
N GLN A 10 -6.39 -5.62 6.98
CA GLN A 10 -5.74 -5.67 5.68
C GLN A 10 -6.65 -5.25 4.54
N LEU A 11 -7.92 -5.64 4.56
CA LEU A 11 -8.90 -5.16 3.59
C LEU A 11 -9.05 -3.62 3.67
N ILE A 12 -9.15 -3.07 4.87
CA ILE A 12 -9.24 -1.62 5.08
C ILE A 12 -7.99 -0.93 4.52
N ARG A 13 -6.80 -1.43 4.86
CA ARG A 13 -5.54 -0.92 4.33
C ARG A 13 -5.51 -0.98 2.81
N ASP A 14 -5.90 -2.11 2.22
CA ASP A 14 -5.84 -2.31 0.76
C ASP A 14 -6.83 -1.41 0.03
N ILE A 15 -8.05 -1.22 0.55
CA ILE A 15 -9.00 -0.24 0.00
C ILE A 15 -8.40 1.17 0.05
N PHE A 16 -7.79 1.54 1.18
CA PHE A 16 -7.21 2.86 1.35
C PHE A 16 -6.00 3.08 0.42
N LEU A 17 -5.11 2.09 0.30
CA LEU A 17 -3.96 2.11 -0.62
C LEU A 17 -4.40 2.23 -2.07
N LEU A 18 -5.48 1.54 -2.45
CA LEU A 18 -6.02 1.59 -3.81
C LEU A 18 -6.57 2.98 -4.13
N LEU A 19 -7.41 3.54 -3.25
CA LEU A 19 -7.94 4.90 -3.40
C LEU A 19 -6.82 5.94 -3.45
N PHE A 20 -5.85 5.83 -2.55
CA PHE A 20 -4.69 6.72 -2.50
C PHE A 20 -3.87 6.67 -3.80
N SER A 21 -3.62 5.47 -4.32
CA SER A 21 -2.91 5.28 -5.59
C SER A 21 -3.65 5.90 -6.77
N ILE A 22 -4.97 5.71 -6.84
CA ILE A 22 -5.82 6.32 -7.88
C ILE A 22 -5.74 7.85 -7.80
N ILE A 23 -5.77 8.44 -6.60
CA ILE A 23 -5.67 9.90 -6.44
C ILE A 23 -4.29 10.40 -6.89
N ILE A 24 -3.19 9.75 -6.51
CA ILE A 24 -1.83 10.12 -6.96
C ILE A 24 -1.75 10.04 -8.49
N MET A 25 -2.23 8.96 -9.08
CA MET A 25 -2.24 8.81 -10.55
C MET A 25 -3.07 9.92 -11.22
N SER A 26 -4.26 10.24 -10.69
CA SER A 26 -5.13 11.28 -11.25
C SER A 26 -4.57 12.70 -11.13
N THR A 27 -3.75 12.96 -10.10
CA THR A 27 -3.13 14.27 -9.84
C THR A 27 -1.82 14.44 -10.60
N SER A 28 -1.19 13.35 -11.05
CA SER A 28 -0.08 13.37 -12.00
C SER A 28 -0.51 13.66 -13.45
N LYS A 29 -1.40 14.65 -13.64
CA LYS A 29 -2.04 15.03 -14.92
C LYS A 29 -1.06 15.22 -16.10
N GLY A 30 0.23 15.45 -15.83
CA GLY A 30 1.27 15.71 -16.83
C GLY A 30 1.71 14.51 -17.67
N VAL A 31 1.44 13.26 -17.28
CA VAL A 31 1.82 12.08 -18.11
C VAL A 31 1.07 12.06 -19.44
N PHE A 32 -0.17 12.58 -19.47
CA PHE A 32 -0.99 12.64 -20.68
C PHE A 32 -0.86 13.96 -21.43
N THR A 33 -0.28 15.01 -20.82
CA THR A 33 -0.13 16.34 -21.44
C THR A 33 1.32 16.72 -21.78
N GLY A 34 2.32 15.94 -21.34
CA GLY A 34 3.72 16.04 -21.76
C GLY A 34 4.60 17.05 -21.00
N GLU A 35 4.03 17.86 -20.09
CA GLU A 35 4.73 19.00 -19.46
C GLU A 35 5.06 18.80 -17.97
N GLN A 36 5.74 17.72 -17.59
CA GLN A 36 6.16 17.53 -16.19
C GLN A 36 7.60 17.04 -15.98
N GLU A 37 8.14 17.44 -14.82
CA GLU A 37 9.42 16.98 -14.30
C GLU A 37 9.44 15.46 -14.06
N PRO A 38 10.62 14.81 -14.18
CA PRO A 38 10.78 13.35 -14.04
C PRO A 38 10.14 12.73 -12.79
N VAL A 39 10.08 13.48 -11.69
CA VAL A 39 9.49 13.07 -10.40
C VAL A 39 8.03 12.60 -10.55
N HIS A 40 7.23 13.26 -11.40
CA HIS A 40 5.82 12.92 -11.54
C HIS A 40 5.60 11.60 -12.29
N TYR A 41 6.44 11.29 -13.27
CA TYR A 41 6.43 9.98 -13.93
C TYR A 41 6.77 8.87 -12.92
N VAL A 42 7.81 9.08 -12.11
CA VAL A 42 8.20 8.13 -11.06
C VAL A 42 7.06 7.90 -10.06
N LEU A 43 6.42 8.96 -9.59
CA LEU A 43 5.27 8.87 -8.69
C LEU A 43 4.09 8.13 -9.33
N PHE A 44 3.79 8.37 -10.61
CA PHE A 44 2.75 7.66 -11.34
C PHE A 44 3.05 6.16 -11.44
N PHE A 45 4.26 5.79 -11.85
CA PHE A 45 4.66 4.38 -11.97
C PHE A 45 4.62 3.65 -10.62
N ILE A 46 5.12 4.29 -9.56
CA ILE A 46 5.06 3.73 -8.20
C ILE A 46 3.59 3.55 -7.76
N ALA A 47 2.73 4.55 -7.98
CA ALA A 47 1.32 4.47 -7.63
C ALA A 47 0.58 3.40 -8.45
N ALA A 48 0.86 3.29 -9.74
CA ALA A 48 0.27 2.26 -10.60
C ALA A 48 0.69 0.84 -10.18
N LEU A 49 1.98 0.65 -9.87
CA LEU A 49 2.48 -0.61 -9.35
C LEU A 49 1.83 -0.95 -8.01
N LEU A 50 1.72 0.02 -7.11
CA LEU A 50 1.10 -0.17 -5.80
C LEU A 50 -0.40 -0.48 -5.93
N ALA A 51 -1.12 0.19 -6.83
CA ALA A 51 -2.51 -0.11 -7.15
C ALA A 51 -2.68 -1.55 -7.67
N LEU A 52 -1.81 -1.98 -8.60
CA LEU A 52 -1.84 -3.33 -9.15
C LEU A 52 -1.58 -4.40 -8.08
N LEU A 53 -0.53 -4.22 -7.27
CA LEU A 53 -0.23 -5.12 -6.15
C LEU A 53 -1.38 -5.18 -5.15
N THR A 54 -2.00 -4.03 -4.87
CA THR A 54 -3.14 -3.93 -3.97
C THR A 54 -4.38 -4.62 -4.54
N LEU A 55 -4.65 -4.50 -5.84
CA LEU A 55 -5.74 -5.19 -6.50
C LEU A 55 -5.54 -6.71 -6.45
N ILE A 56 -4.33 -7.20 -6.74
CA ILE A 56 -3.97 -8.61 -6.61
C ILE A 56 -4.17 -9.09 -5.16
N ASN A 57 -3.78 -8.29 -4.17
CA ASN A 57 -4.01 -8.59 -2.76
C ASN A 57 -5.49 -8.74 -2.41
N ILE A 58 -6.34 -7.83 -2.88
CA ILE A 58 -7.79 -7.89 -2.64
C ILE A 58 -8.38 -9.16 -3.27
N LEU A 59 -8.00 -9.48 -4.51
CA LEU A 59 -8.45 -10.69 -5.20
C LEU A 59 -8.04 -11.96 -4.44
N LEU A 60 -6.78 -12.06 -4.03
CA LEU A 60 -6.28 -13.20 -3.28
C LEU A 60 -6.91 -13.33 -1.89
N LEU A 61 -7.31 -12.21 -1.27
CA LEU A 61 -8.06 -12.19 -0.01
C LEU A 61 -9.49 -12.74 -0.22
N ILE A 62 -10.16 -12.34 -1.30
CA ILE A 62 -11.51 -12.80 -1.67
C ILE A 62 -11.52 -14.30 -1.94
N ILE A 63 -10.55 -14.81 -2.72
CA ILE A 63 -10.42 -16.24 -3.05
C ILE A 63 -9.91 -17.05 -1.83
N ARG A 64 -9.57 -16.38 -0.72
CA ARG A 64 -9.10 -16.97 0.56
C ARG A 64 -7.84 -17.83 0.44
N VAL A 65 -7.01 -17.56 -0.56
CA VAL A 65 -5.75 -18.30 -0.83
C VAL A 65 -4.59 -17.79 0.04
N GLN A 66 -4.75 -16.63 0.68
CA GLN A 66 -3.68 -15.98 1.42
C GLN A 66 -3.35 -16.67 2.74
N ASN A 67 -2.10 -17.13 2.82
CA ASN A 67 -1.48 -17.64 4.03
C ASN A 67 -0.92 -16.51 4.91
N ARG A 68 -0.63 -16.83 6.16
CA ARG A 68 -0.10 -15.86 7.13
C ARG A 68 1.21 -15.19 6.67
N PHE A 69 2.10 -15.96 6.06
CA PHE A 69 3.35 -15.45 5.48
C PHE A 69 3.10 -14.44 4.35
N TYR A 70 2.10 -14.69 3.50
CA TYR A 70 1.72 -13.76 2.45
C TYR A 70 1.40 -12.37 3.02
N PHE A 71 0.60 -12.33 4.09
CA PHE A 71 0.24 -11.09 4.77
C PHE A 71 1.45 -10.36 5.39
N TYR A 72 2.39 -11.13 5.94
CA TYR A 72 3.61 -10.59 6.52
C TYR A 72 4.52 -9.97 5.46
N PHE A 73 4.80 -10.71 4.37
CA PHE A 73 5.62 -10.23 3.26
C PHE A 73 5.00 -9.01 2.56
N ASN A 74 3.69 -9.03 2.35
CA ASN A 74 2.98 -7.91 1.74
C ASN A 74 3.10 -6.63 2.57
N ALA A 75 2.94 -6.72 3.90
CA ALA A 75 3.12 -5.57 4.79
C ALA A 75 4.57 -5.05 4.79
N ILE A 76 5.57 -5.94 4.73
CA ILE A 76 6.98 -5.54 4.66
C ILE A 76 7.31 -4.82 3.35
N ILE A 77 6.88 -5.36 2.20
CA ILE A 77 7.17 -4.77 0.88
C ILE A 77 6.51 -3.40 0.72
N GLN A 78 5.34 -3.18 1.34
CA GLN A 78 4.64 -1.90 1.28
C GLN A 78 5.33 -0.78 2.07
N ILE A 79 6.13 -1.09 3.09
CA ILE A 79 6.86 -0.08 3.90
C ILE A 79 7.85 0.74 3.07
N PRO A 80 8.84 0.16 2.36
CA PRO A 80 9.79 0.93 1.56
C PRO A 80 9.10 1.70 0.44
N ILE A 81 8.05 1.14 -0.17
CA ILE A 81 7.28 1.84 -1.21
C ILE A 81 6.59 3.08 -0.64
N SER A 82 5.94 2.94 0.52
CA SER A 82 5.30 4.06 1.22
C SER A 82 6.33 5.10 1.67
N PHE A 83 7.53 4.66 2.08
CA PHE A 83 8.62 5.56 2.45
C PHE A 83 9.12 6.39 1.27
N ILE A 84 9.26 5.78 0.09
CA ILE A 84 9.63 6.49 -1.15
C ILE A 84 8.56 7.52 -1.51
N ILE A 85 7.27 7.17 -1.43
CA ILE A 85 6.18 8.13 -1.69
C ILE A 85 6.21 9.30 -0.69
N ALA A 86 6.50 9.01 0.58
CA ALA A 86 6.60 10.05 1.62
C ALA A 86 7.77 11.02 1.35
N GLY A 87 8.93 10.50 0.92
CA GLY A 87 10.11 11.31 0.61
C GLY A 87 9.99 12.12 -0.69
N LEU A 88 9.30 11.59 -1.70
CA LEU A 88 9.13 12.25 -3.00
C LEU A 88 7.96 13.25 -3.04
N ASN A 89 7.06 13.21 -2.06
CA ASN A 89 5.88 14.08 -2.04
C ASN A 89 5.63 14.66 -0.63
N PRO A 90 6.27 15.79 -0.26
CA PRO A 90 6.14 16.39 1.07
C PRO A 90 4.79 17.06 1.35
N SER A 91 3.82 16.96 0.44
CA SER A 91 2.47 17.47 0.64
C SER A 91 1.63 16.54 1.54
N ILE A 92 0.32 16.77 1.60
CA ILE A 92 -0.65 15.91 2.32
C ILE A 92 -0.46 14.42 1.98
N PHE A 93 -0.07 14.09 0.75
CA PHE A 93 0.19 12.71 0.33
C PHE A 93 1.35 12.06 1.10
N GLY A 94 2.38 12.82 1.46
CA GLY A 94 3.50 12.30 2.26
C GLY A 94 3.08 11.93 3.67
N PHE A 95 2.27 12.78 4.33
CA PHE A 95 1.72 12.48 5.66
C PHE A 95 0.81 11.25 5.65
N ILE A 96 -0.02 11.11 4.62
CA ILE A 96 -0.87 9.92 4.45
C ILE A 96 -0.01 8.66 4.28
N SER A 97 1.08 8.76 3.52
CA SER A 97 2.02 7.65 3.32
C SER A 97 2.72 7.23 4.61
N LEU A 98 3.08 8.18 5.49
CA LEU A 98 3.59 7.87 6.84
C LEU A 98 2.55 7.12 7.70
N GLY A 99 1.27 7.50 7.60
CA GLY A 99 0.18 6.78 8.26
C GLY A 99 0.05 5.33 7.78
N LEU A 100 0.24 5.09 6.47
CA LEU A 100 0.26 3.76 5.87
C LEU A 100 1.44 2.90 6.36
N ILE A 101 2.61 3.51 6.60
CA ILE A 101 3.75 2.82 7.21
C ILE A 101 3.38 2.35 8.62
N LEU A 102 2.80 3.23 9.44
CA LEU A 102 2.36 2.86 10.80
C LEU A 102 1.35 1.72 10.78
N LEU A 103 0.37 1.76 9.87
CA LEU A 103 -0.63 0.70 9.72
C LEU A 103 0.02 -0.64 9.34
N ASN A 104 1.01 -0.64 8.44
CA ASN A 104 1.77 -1.83 8.09
C ASN A 104 2.59 -2.38 9.27
N ILE A 105 3.20 -1.52 10.08
CA ILE A 105 3.91 -1.92 11.30
C ILE A 105 2.93 -2.58 12.29
N ILE A 106 1.74 -2.01 12.50
CA ILE A 106 0.71 -2.58 13.39
C ILE A 106 0.28 -3.98 12.91
N ILE A 107 0.09 -4.15 11.59
CA ILE A 107 -0.25 -5.45 10.99
C ILE A 107 0.87 -6.47 11.24
N ILE A 108 2.13 -6.08 11.06
CA ILE A 108 3.31 -6.93 11.31
C ILE A 108 3.37 -7.35 12.78
N ILE A 109 3.22 -6.42 13.73
CA ILE A 109 3.24 -6.71 15.16
C ILE A 109 2.11 -7.66 15.54
N THR A 110 0.91 -7.42 15.02
CA THR A 110 -0.28 -8.24 15.31
C THR A 110 -0.16 -9.63 14.68
N LEU A 111 0.48 -9.74 13.52
CA LEU A 111 0.85 -11.01 12.94
C LEU A 111 1.90 -11.71 13.81
N ARG A 112 2.95 -11.05 14.31
CA ARG A 112 4.01 -11.69 15.13
C ARG A 112 3.52 -12.16 16.51
N LYS A 113 2.69 -11.38 17.22
CA LYS A 113 2.12 -11.76 18.53
C LYS A 113 1.27 -13.03 18.52
N LYS A 114 0.80 -13.47 17.35
CA LYS A 114 0.06 -14.73 17.15
C LYS A 114 0.96 -15.93 16.88
N GLU A 115 2.29 -15.75 16.84
CA GLU A 115 3.29 -16.80 16.59
C GLU A 115 3.83 -17.33 17.92
N GLU A 116 3.84 -16.46 18.92
CA GLU A 116 4.26 -16.74 20.30
C GLU A 116 3.12 -17.30 21.17
N LYS A 117 1.90 -17.43 20.62
CA LYS A 117 0.73 -18.07 21.26
C LYS A 117 0.33 -19.31 20.48
#